data_AF-K1SRX0-F1
#
_entry.id   AF-K1SRX0-F1
#
_cell.length_a   1.000
_cell.length_b   1.000
_cell.length_c   1.000
_cell.angle_alpha   90.00
_cell.angle_beta   90.00
_cell.angle_gamma   90.00
#
_symmetry.space_group_name_H-M   'P 1'
#
loop_
_entity.id
_entity.type
_entity.pdbx_description
1 polymer ?
#
loop_
_entity_poly.entity_id
_entity_poly.type
_entity_poly.pdbx_seq_one_letter_code
_entity_poly.pdbx_strand_id
1 'polypeptide(L)'
;KQAYEKYENIIFSGFSTLNFVLSTMAGLALRENDIGYARFLSGKVQAVAHTLEMGKYNEYSPMLDIVCAGKDVEGTYKVVKHLLDNVGTMYDFRKSGLYKHMKFRDIDEAILDGVKEKLLEGFRNEEEFGYMAGYEPWEKLIFDR
;
A
#
# COMPACT_ATOMS: atom_id res chain seq x y z
N LYS A 1 -3.85 -13.58 28.80
CA LYS A 1 -4.02 -14.03 27.39
C LYS A 1 -5.23 -13.37 26.72
N GLN A 2 -6.46 -13.58 27.20
CA GLN A 2 -7.66 -12.96 26.58
C GLN A 2 -7.68 -11.42 26.60
N ALA A 3 -7.19 -10.79 27.66
CA ALA A 3 -7.09 -9.33 27.70
C ALA A 3 -6.12 -8.77 26.64
N TYR A 4 -4.95 -9.39 26.46
CA TYR A 4 -3.99 -8.99 25.42
C TYR A 4 -4.60 -9.11 24.03
N GLU A 5 -5.19 -10.27 23.70
CA GLU A 5 -5.86 -10.48 22.41
C GLU A 5 -6.93 -9.42 22.13
N LYS A 6 -7.71 -9.01 23.15
CA LYS A 6 -8.70 -7.93 22.99
C LYS A 6 -8.05 -6.58 22.64
N TYR A 7 -6.95 -6.21 23.31
CA TYR A 7 -6.24 -4.97 23.00
C TYR A 7 -5.51 -5.02 21.65
N GLU A 8 -4.94 -6.17 21.29
CA GLU A 8 -4.34 -6.40 19.97
C GLU A 8 -5.38 -6.24 18.86
N ASN A 9 -6.59 -6.78 19.04
CA ASN A 9 -7.70 -6.59 18.12
C ASN A 9 -8.12 -5.11 18.02
N ILE A 10 -8.08 -4.34 19.11
CA ILE A 10 -8.36 -2.90 19.10
C ILE A 10 -7.28 -2.15 18.32
N ILE A 11 -6.01 -2.51 18.50
CA ILE A 11 -4.89 -1.91 17.73
C ILE A 11 -5.04 -2.23 16.25
N PHE A 12 -5.31 -3.50 15.92
CA PHE A 12 -5.48 -3.96 14.54
C PHE A 12 -6.68 -3.29 13.85
N SER A 13 -7.84 -3.21 14.51
CA SER A 13 -9.00 -2.50 13.96
C SER A 13 -8.79 -0.99 13.89
N GLY A 14 -8.07 -0.43 14.87
CA GLY A 14 -7.66 0.97 14.90
C GLY A 14 -6.82 1.35 13.69
N PHE A 15 -5.90 0.49 13.24
CA PHE A 15 -5.19 0.69 11.97
C PHE A 15 -6.15 0.82 10.81
N SER A 16 -7.09 -0.12 10.65
CA SER A 16 -8.05 -0.09 9.53
C SER A 16 -8.86 1.21 9.50
N THR A 17 -9.30 1.68 10.67
CA THR A 17 -10.00 2.97 10.79
C THR A 17 -9.09 4.15 10.43
N LEU A 18 -7.88 4.22 10.98
CA LEU A 18 -6.93 5.31 10.70
C LEU A 18 -6.53 5.33 9.22
N ASN A 19 -6.22 4.18 8.64
CA ASN A 19 -5.89 4.03 7.23
C ASN A 19 -7.02 4.54 6.33
N PHE A 20 -8.26 4.14 6.61
CA PHE A 20 -9.43 4.56 5.84
C PHE A 20 -9.66 6.07 5.92
N VAL A 21 -9.67 6.64 7.14
CA VAL A 21 -9.95 8.07 7.33
C VAL A 21 -8.85 8.93 6.71
N LEU A 22 -7.59 8.63 6.98
CA LEU A 22 -6.46 9.39 6.45
C LEU A 22 -6.36 9.30 4.91
N SER A 23 -6.56 8.11 4.33
CA SER A 23 -6.57 7.93 2.87
C SER A 23 -7.75 8.67 2.22
N THR A 24 -8.92 8.67 2.86
CA THR A 24 -10.08 9.44 2.39
C THR A 24 -9.79 10.93 2.40
N MET A 25 -9.16 11.44 3.47
CA MET A 25 -8.73 12.85 3.55
C MET A 25 -7.68 13.17 2.49
N ALA A 26 -6.74 12.27 2.20
CA ALA A 26 -5.76 12.46 1.13
C ALA A 26 -6.46 12.59 -0.24
N GLY A 27 -7.44 11.73 -0.53
CA GLY A 27 -8.25 11.82 -1.73
C GLY A 27 -9.14 13.08 -1.81
N LEU A 28 -9.54 13.66 -0.68
CA LEU A 28 -10.20 14.98 -0.65
C LEU A 28 -9.19 16.09 -0.98
N ALA A 29 -8.01 16.08 -0.35
CA ALA A 29 -6.95 17.05 -0.62
C ALA A 29 -6.50 17.02 -2.09
N LEU A 30 -6.39 15.83 -2.70
CA LEU A 30 -6.11 15.70 -4.14
C LEU A 30 -7.19 16.35 -5.02
N ARG A 31 -8.48 16.20 -4.66
CA ARG A 31 -9.60 16.85 -5.37
C ARG A 31 -9.57 18.37 -5.24
N GLU A 32 -9.04 18.88 -4.13
CA GLU A 32 -8.81 20.31 -3.88
C GLU A 32 -7.47 20.81 -4.46
N ASN A 33 -6.72 19.94 -5.16
CA ASN A 33 -5.39 20.20 -5.71
C ASN A 33 -4.34 20.57 -4.64
N ASP A 34 -4.57 20.22 -3.37
CA ASP A 34 -3.60 20.35 -2.27
C ASP A 34 -2.73 19.10 -2.18
N ILE A 35 -1.81 18.98 -3.13
CA ILE A 35 -0.87 17.84 -3.23
C ILE A 35 0.04 17.76 -2.00
N GLY A 36 0.39 18.91 -1.41
CA GLY A 36 1.23 18.99 -0.21
C GLY A 36 0.56 18.34 1.00
N TYR A 37 -0.71 18.67 1.23
CA TYR A 37 -1.48 18.09 2.31
C TYR A 37 -1.83 16.61 2.06
N ALA A 38 -2.16 16.24 0.82
CA ALA A 38 -2.36 14.83 0.45
C ALA A 38 -1.11 14.00 0.78
N ARG A 39 0.08 14.48 0.40
CA ARG A 39 1.36 13.84 0.72
C ARG A 39 1.62 13.75 2.22
N PHE A 40 1.31 14.79 2.98
CA PHE A 40 1.40 14.77 4.44
C PHE A 40 0.51 13.67 5.04
N LEU A 41 -0.74 13.54 4.57
CA LEU A 41 -1.70 12.55 5.07
C LEU A 41 -1.28 11.12 4.74
N SER A 42 -0.86 10.81 3.50
CA SER A 42 -0.35 9.48 3.19
C SER A 42 0.94 9.15 3.94
N GLY A 43 1.78 10.15 4.22
CA GLY A 43 2.93 9.99 5.13
C GLY A 43 2.50 9.58 6.55
N LYS A 44 1.34 10.04 7.04
CA LYS A 44 0.76 9.55 8.30
C LYS A 44 0.28 8.11 8.19
N VAL A 45 -0.36 7.73 7.10
CA VAL A 45 -0.77 6.33 6.87
C VAL A 45 0.46 5.41 6.88
N GLN A 46 1.50 5.77 6.15
CA GLN A 46 2.76 5.02 6.12
C GLN A 46 3.35 4.87 7.53
N ALA A 47 3.43 5.96 8.31
CA ALA A 47 3.97 5.93 9.66
C ALA A 47 3.15 5.03 10.59
N VAL A 48 1.81 5.04 10.49
CA VAL A 48 0.93 4.17 11.28
C VAL A 48 1.09 2.71 10.84
N ALA A 49 1.12 2.41 9.53
CA ALA A 49 1.36 1.08 9.01
C ALA A 49 2.70 0.50 9.49
N HIS A 50 3.75 1.32 9.47
CA HIS A 50 5.07 0.95 9.97
C HIS A 50 5.05 0.68 11.48
N THR A 51 4.50 1.61 12.26
CA THR A 51 4.43 1.53 13.73
C THR A 51 3.63 0.31 14.20
N LEU A 52 2.60 -0.07 13.44
CA LEU A 52 1.73 -1.20 13.74
C LEU A 52 2.15 -2.49 13.02
N GLU A 53 3.36 -2.53 12.44
CA GLU A 53 3.94 -3.71 11.78
C GLU A 53 3.01 -4.34 10.73
N MET A 54 2.33 -3.50 9.94
CA MET A 54 1.36 -3.95 8.94
C MET A 54 1.98 -4.54 7.67
N GLY A 55 3.31 -4.52 7.56
CA GLY A 55 4.04 -5.03 6.39
C GLY A 55 4.32 -3.96 5.35
N LYS A 56 5.42 -4.13 4.59
CA LYS A 56 5.95 -3.11 3.67
C LYS A 56 4.97 -2.74 2.56
N TYR A 57 4.20 -3.69 2.04
CA TYR A 57 3.14 -3.38 1.08
C TYR A 57 2.19 -2.30 1.58
N ASN A 58 1.73 -2.43 2.83
CA ASN A 58 0.78 -1.51 3.46
C ASN A 58 1.41 -0.15 3.82
N GLU A 59 2.74 -0.07 3.96
CA GLU A 59 3.46 1.19 4.15
C GLU A 59 3.49 2.05 2.87
N TYR A 60 3.49 1.44 1.69
CA TYR A 60 3.68 2.15 0.40
C TYR A 60 2.40 2.29 -0.43
N SER A 61 1.40 1.43 -0.22
CA SER A 61 0.13 1.49 -0.99
C SER A 61 -0.57 2.86 -0.97
N PRO A 62 -0.59 3.64 0.12
CA PRO A 62 -1.29 4.93 0.16
C PRO A 62 -0.60 6.03 -0.68
N MET A 63 0.64 5.79 -1.15
CA MET A 63 1.39 6.76 -1.93
C MET A 63 1.05 6.72 -3.43
N LEU A 64 0.44 5.62 -3.91
CA LEU A 64 0.16 5.41 -5.33
C LEU A 64 -0.76 6.51 -5.89
N ASP A 65 -1.86 6.80 -5.19
CA ASP A 65 -2.82 7.82 -5.63
C ASP A 65 -2.18 9.22 -5.75
N ILE A 66 -1.20 9.53 -4.89
CA ILE A 66 -0.51 10.82 -4.90
C ILE A 66 0.40 10.95 -6.11
N VAL A 67 1.24 9.93 -6.35
CA VAL A 67 2.19 9.97 -7.48
C VAL A 67 1.45 9.92 -8.81
N CYS A 68 0.34 9.19 -8.89
CA CYS A 68 -0.55 9.18 -10.05
C CYS A 68 -1.25 10.53 -10.27
N ALA A 69 -1.81 11.15 -9.23
CA ALA A 69 -2.46 12.46 -9.35
C ALA A 69 -1.48 13.56 -9.82
N GLY A 70 -0.22 13.49 -9.38
CA GLY A 70 0.84 14.39 -9.82
C GLY A 70 1.47 14.03 -11.17
N LYS A 71 1.13 12.88 -11.76
CA LYS A 71 1.84 12.27 -12.91
C LYS A 71 3.37 12.26 -12.73
N ASP A 72 3.81 11.97 -11.51
CA ASP A 72 5.21 11.93 -11.12
C ASP A 72 5.85 10.63 -11.62
N VAL A 73 6.49 10.67 -12.80
CA VAL A 73 7.04 9.47 -13.45
C VAL A 73 8.01 8.69 -12.55
N GLU A 74 8.96 9.39 -11.93
CA GLU A 74 9.95 8.72 -11.07
C GLU A 74 9.32 8.23 -9.76
N GLY A 75 8.42 9.02 -9.17
CA GLY A 75 7.66 8.66 -7.99
C GLY A 75 6.78 7.44 -8.20
N THR A 76 6.02 7.41 -9.30
CA THR A 76 5.16 6.29 -9.70
C THR A 76 5.98 5.01 -9.87
N TYR A 77 7.08 5.07 -10.62
CA TYR A 77 7.96 3.92 -10.77
C TYR A 77 8.45 3.39 -9.42
N LYS A 78 8.93 4.27 -8.53
CA LYS A 78 9.43 3.85 -7.21
C LYS A 78 8.33 3.21 -6.37
N VAL A 79 7.15 3.81 -6.31
CA VAL A 79 6.01 3.29 -5.54
C VAL A 79 5.55 1.94 -6.10
N VAL A 80 5.34 1.85 -7.41
CA VAL A 80 4.89 0.61 -8.05
C VAL A 80 5.92 -0.51 -7.91
N LYS A 81 7.21 -0.21 -8.06
CA LYS A 81 8.28 -1.16 -7.79
C LYS A 81 8.22 -1.66 -6.35
N HIS A 82 8.07 -0.76 -5.38
CA HIS A 82 7.92 -1.15 -3.98
C HIS A 82 6.71 -2.04 -3.75
N LEU A 83 5.56 -1.75 -4.38
CA LEU A 83 4.37 -2.59 -4.25
C LEU A 83 4.60 -4.00 -4.79
N LEU A 84 5.14 -4.11 -6.01
CA LEU A 84 5.41 -5.40 -6.66
C LEU A 84 6.47 -6.23 -5.92
N ASP A 85 7.54 -5.60 -5.43
CA ASP A 85 8.60 -6.27 -4.66
C ASP A 85 8.08 -6.76 -3.29
N ASN A 86 7.07 -6.08 -2.73
CA ASN A 86 6.61 -6.31 -1.36
C ASN A 86 5.22 -6.96 -1.27
N VAL A 87 4.63 -7.46 -2.37
CA VAL A 87 3.34 -8.21 -2.32
C VAL A 87 3.39 -9.32 -1.25
N GLY A 88 4.53 -10.01 -1.13
CA GLY A 88 4.76 -11.05 -0.12
C GLY A 88 4.61 -10.59 1.34
N THR A 89 4.72 -9.29 1.59
CA THR A 89 4.64 -8.67 2.91
C THR A 89 3.25 -8.15 3.25
N MET A 90 2.27 -8.26 2.35
CA MET A 90 0.90 -7.75 2.51
C MET A 90 0.23 -8.19 3.82
N TYR A 91 0.64 -9.36 4.33
CA TYR A 91 0.09 -9.95 5.54
C TYR A 91 1.17 -10.25 6.59
N ASP A 92 2.27 -9.50 6.62
CA ASP A 92 3.35 -9.69 7.58
C ASP A 92 2.95 -9.34 9.02
N PHE A 93 1.88 -8.58 9.24
CA PHE A 93 1.27 -8.42 10.56
C PHE A 93 0.97 -9.76 11.25
N ARG A 94 0.75 -10.84 10.49
CA ARG A 94 0.53 -12.19 11.06
C ARG A 94 1.77 -12.77 11.71
N LYS A 95 2.96 -12.30 11.31
CA LYS A 95 4.28 -12.70 11.83
C LYS A 95 4.77 -11.74 12.92
N SER A 96 4.08 -10.61 13.12
CA SER A 96 4.45 -9.57 14.06
C SER A 96 4.34 -10.04 15.52
N GLY A 97 5.30 -9.62 16.34
CA GLY A 97 5.24 -9.80 17.80
C GLY A 97 4.15 -8.96 18.47
N LEU A 98 3.66 -7.90 17.80
CA LEU A 98 2.59 -7.02 18.29
C LEU A 98 1.25 -7.77 18.41
N TYR A 99 0.98 -8.70 17.50
CA TYR A 99 -0.29 -9.44 17.42
C TYR A 99 -0.17 -10.88 17.93
N LYS A 100 0.73 -11.11 18.90
CA LYS A 100 1.15 -12.43 19.39
C LYS A 100 0.00 -13.33 19.86
N HIS A 101 -1.11 -12.78 20.33
CA HIS A 101 -2.23 -13.56 20.85
C HIS A 101 -3.39 -13.68 19.86
N MET A 102 -3.41 -12.88 18.78
CA MET A 102 -4.39 -12.99 17.71
C MET A 102 -4.18 -14.26 16.89
N LYS A 103 -5.28 -14.78 16.36
CA LYS A 103 -5.28 -15.90 15.42
C LYS A 103 -5.68 -15.41 14.04
N PHE A 104 -4.75 -15.48 13.11
CA PHE A 104 -5.00 -15.18 11.71
C PHE A 104 -5.24 -16.46 10.93
N ARG A 105 -5.95 -16.35 9.81
CA ARG A 105 -6.06 -17.45 8.86
C ARG A 105 -4.72 -17.63 8.13
N ASP A 106 -4.39 -18.87 7.82
CA ASP A 106 -3.32 -19.16 6.89
C ASP A 106 -3.67 -18.60 5.51
N ILE A 107 -2.65 -18.16 4.79
CA ILE A 107 -2.79 -17.64 3.44
C ILE A 107 -1.93 -18.51 2.57
N ASP A 108 -2.55 -19.08 1.54
CA ASP A 108 -1.86 -19.79 0.49
C ASP A 108 -0.99 -18.79 -0.27
N GLU A 109 0.31 -19.06 -0.38
CA GLU A 109 1.25 -18.20 -1.09
C GLU A 109 0.86 -18.03 -2.56
N ALA A 110 0.14 -19.00 -3.16
CA ALA A 110 -0.41 -18.88 -4.51
C ALA A 110 -1.42 -17.72 -4.64
N ILE A 111 -2.06 -17.29 -3.54
CA ILE A 111 -2.93 -16.10 -3.55
C ILE A 111 -2.10 -14.84 -3.81
N LEU A 112 -0.86 -14.77 -3.29
CA LEU A 112 0.01 -13.62 -3.43
C LEU A 112 0.52 -13.48 -4.87
N ASP A 113 0.81 -14.60 -5.54
CA ASP A 113 1.12 -14.61 -6.97
C ASP A 113 -0.05 -14.06 -7.79
N GLY A 114 -1.27 -14.51 -7.48
CA GLY A 114 -2.49 -13.99 -8.12
C GLY A 114 -2.73 -12.50 -7.86
N VAL A 115 -2.35 -11.98 -6.69
CA VAL A 115 -2.40 -10.54 -6.39
C VAL A 115 -1.36 -9.78 -7.22
N LYS A 116 -0.13 -10.30 -7.31
CA LYS A 116 0.94 -9.68 -8.09
C LYS A 116 0.58 -9.59 -9.57
N GLU A 117 0.01 -10.64 -10.15
CA GLU A 117 -0.45 -10.64 -11.54
C GLU A 117 -1.55 -9.59 -11.77
N LYS A 118 -2.55 -9.51 -10.87
CA LYS A 118 -3.60 -8.49 -10.97
C LYS A 118 -3.07 -7.06 -10.85
N LEU A 119 -2.06 -6.85 -10.01
CA LEU A 119 -1.39 -5.55 -9.91
C LEU A 119 -0.67 -5.21 -11.22
N LEU A 120 0.08 -6.15 -11.78
CA LEU A 120 0.74 -5.97 -13.08
C LEU A 120 -0.28 -5.67 -14.20
N GLU A 121 -1.41 -6.36 -14.23
CA GLU A 121 -2.51 -6.07 -15.16
C GLU A 121 -3.06 -4.65 -14.97
N GLY A 122 -3.29 -4.22 -13.72
CA GLY A 122 -3.76 -2.87 -13.41
C GLY A 122 -2.77 -1.79 -13.86
N PHE A 123 -1.47 -2.00 -13.65
CA PHE A 123 -0.43 -1.05 -14.07
C PHE A 123 -0.26 -0.97 -15.60
N ARG A 124 -0.84 -1.89 -16.37
CA ARG A 124 -0.87 -1.81 -17.84
C ARG A 124 -2.02 -0.95 -18.38
N ASN A 125 -2.88 -0.41 -17.51
CA ASN A 125 -3.97 0.46 -17.92
C ASN A 125 -3.42 1.79 -18.49
N GLU A 126 -3.66 2.04 -19.77
CA GLU A 126 -3.18 3.24 -20.47
C GLU A 126 -3.90 4.53 -20.04
N GLU A 127 -5.17 4.44 -19.62
CA GLU A 127 -5.92 5.60 -19.10
C GLU A 127 -5.29 6.13 -17.82
N GLU A 128 -4.90 5.23 -16.92
CA GLU A 128 -4.29 5.60 -15.64
C GLU A 128 -2.77 5.84 -15.77
N PHE A 129 -2.04 5.00 -16.51
CA PHE A 129 -0.57 4.98 -16.53
C PHE A 129 0.04 5.39 -17.88
N GLY A 130 -0.74 5.87 -18.85
CA GLY A 130 -0.22 6.29 -20.16
C GLY A 130 0.85 7.39 -20.08
N TYR A 131 0.87 8.18 -19.01
CA TYR A 131 1.92 9.17 -18.77
C TYR A 131 3.32 8.56 -18.49
N MET A 132 3.40 7.24 -18.26
CA MET A 132 4.64 6.50 -18.06
C MET A 132 5.28 6.03 -19.38
N ALA A 133 4.62 6.20 -20.53
CA ALA A 133 5.10 5.73 -21.83
C ALA A 133 6.49 6.33 -22.17
N GLY A 134 7.41 5.48 -22.63
CA GLY A 134 8.78 5.88 -22.95
C GLY A 134 9.73 5.94 -21.74
N TYR A 135 9.25 5.71 -20.52
CA TYR A 135 10.12 5.58 -19.35
C TYR A 135 10.64 4.14 -19.24
N GLU A 136 11.85 3.91 -19.75
CA GLU A 136 12.44 2.57 -19.88
C GLU A 136 12.42 1.71 -18.60
N PRO A 137 12.72 2.23 -17.39
CA PRO A 137 12.65 1.43 -16.17
C PRO A 137 11.24 0.90 -15.86
N TRP A 138 10.20 1.68 -16.20
CA TRP A 138 8.81 1.26 -16.05
C TRP A 138 8.45 0.18 -17.06
N GLU A 139 8.83 0.37 -18.32
CA GLU A 139 8.51 -0.60 -19.36
C GLU A 139 9.09 -1.98 -19.04
N LYS A 140 10.35 -2.03 -18.58
CA LYS A 140 10.97 -3.26 -18.07
C LYS A 140 10.22 -3.84 -16.87
N LEU A 141 9.81 -3.00 -15.91
CA LEU A 141 9.14 -3.48 -14.70
C LEU A 141 7.77 -4.10 -14.98
N ILE A 142 7.04 -3.58 -15.95
CA ILE A 142 5.62 -3.94 -16.19
C ILE A 142 5.45 -4.97 -17.32
N PHE A 143 6.33 -4.94 -18.33
CA PHE A 143 6.18 -5.74 -19.54
C PHE A 143 7.21 -6.85 -19.69
N ASP A 144 8.39 -6.76 -19.05
CA ASP A 144 9.34 -7.88 -19.06
C ASP A 144 8.89 -8.96 -18.07
N ARG A 145 8.81 -10.20 -18.56
CA ARG A 145 8.46 -11.40 -17.78
C ARG A 145 9.70 -12.17 -17.38
#